data_AF-A0A5R8MML1-F1
#
_entry.id   AF-A0A5R8MML1-F1
#
_cell.length_a   1.000
_cell.length_b   1.000
_cell.length_c   1.000
_cell.angle_alpha   90.00
_cell.angle_beta   90.00
_cell.angle_gamma   90.00
#
_symmetry.space_group_name_H-M   'P 1'
#
loop_
_entity.id
_entity.type
_entity.pdbx_description
1 polymer ?
#
loop_
_entity_poly.entity_id
_entity_poly.type
_entity_poly.pdbx_seq_one_letter_code
_entity_poly.pdbx_strand_id
1 'polypeptide(L)'
;MIKTPASLLMAAALAAPTLAMSDTLELPTDATLDVQVIDTLTLTAQEPARDDLVIHPVAGGSASHTLPEYCVVIGNARLDGERIRLTTEALTCIETDGSESEIYSGELSAAAYGADGDFGIPACQDGECRLTPQQTFQLRLASDLAIEQQDNPAAEINAQRRQGEGAAAPTPAETGPGDD
;
A
#
# COMPACT_ATOMS: atom_id res chain seq x y z
N MET A 1 -31.49 35.33 54.63
CA MET A 1 -31.75 34.83 53.26
C MET A 1 -30.91 35.64 52.30
N ILE A 2 -29.78 35.11 51.82
CA ILE A 2 -29.06 35.65 50.66
C ILE A 2 -28.62 34.48 49.79
N LYS A 3 -28.80 34.71 48.50
CA LYS A 3 -29.01 33.83 47.37
C LYS A 3 -27.69 33.49 46.70
N THR A 4 -27.43 32.21 46.46
CA THR A 4 -26.36 31.72 45.57
C THR A 4 -26.62 32.13 44.12
N PRO A 5 -25.55 32.35 43.35
CA PRO A 5 -25.42 31.64 42.09
C PRO A 5 -24.00 31.05 41.97
N ALA A 6 -23.86 29.72 41.94
CA ALA A 6 -23.97 28.89 40.73
C ALA A 6 -22.81 29.18 39.76
N SER A 7 -21.76 28.39 39.94
CA SER A 7 -20.50 28.36 39.23
C SER A 7 -20.66 28.23 37.71
N LEU A 8 -19.95 29.07 36.96
CA LEU A 8 -19.70 28.90 35.53
C LEU A 8 -18.74 27.72 35.33
N LEU A 9 -19.27 26.60 34.86
CA LEU A 9 -18.47 25.48 34.34
C LEU A 9 -18.01 25.85 32.93
N MET A 10 -16.75 26.30 32.82
CA MET A 10 -16.05 26.42 31.54
C MET A 10 -15.75 25.00 31.05
N ALA A 11 -16.56 24.48 30.12
CA ALA A 11 -16.25 23.26 29.39
C ALA A 11 -15.13 23.60 28.37
N ALA A 12 -13.89 23.32 28.74
CA ALA A 12 -12.80 23.28 27.78
C ALA A 12 -13.01 22.04 26.90
N ALA A 13 -13.63 22.24 25.73
CA ALA A 13 -13.60 21.26 24.66
C ALA A 13 -12.13 21.12 24.24
N LEU A 14 -11.48 20.06 24.71
CA LEU A 14 -10.20 19.61 24.19
C LEU A 14 -10.44 19.16 22.75
N ALA A 15 -10.22 20.07 21.81
CA ALA A 15 -9.94 19.71 20.43
C ALA A 15 -8.64 18.91 20.46
N ALA A 16 -8.74 17.59 20.55
CA ALA A 16 -7.61 16.72 20.32
C ALA A 16 -7.13 16.96 18.89
N PRO A 17 -5.83 17.22 18.65
CA PRO A 17 -5.32 17.28 17.29
C PRO A 17 -5.57 15.90 16.66
N THR A 18 -6.23 15.89 15.52
CA THR A 18 -6.25 14.72 14.63
C THR A 18 -4.80 14.44 14.29
N LEU A 19 -4.28 13.32 14.77
CA LEU A 19 -2.96 12.82 14.37
C LEU A 19 -3.02 12.59 12.86
N ALA A 20 -2.37 13.45 12.09
CA ALA A 20 -1.95 13.08 10.74
C ALA A 20 -1.04 11.85 10.93
N MET A 21 -1.54 10.69 10.50
CA MET A 21 -0.68 9.54 10.28
C MET A 21 0.35 9.98 9.23
N SER A 22 1.61 9.63 9.46
CA SER A 22 2.77 10.18 8.75
C SER A 22 2.60 10.13 7.23
N ASP A 23 2.93 11.24 6.54
CA ASP A 23 3.01 11.36 5.07
C ASP A 23 4.10 10.45 4.44
N THR A 24 4.63 9.48 5.18
CA THR A 24 5.75 8.64 4.82
C THR A 24 5.48 7.19 5.23
N LEU A 25 5.67 6.27 4.29
CA LEU A 25 5.73 4.82 4.53
C LEU A 25 7.16 4.44 4.93
N GLU A 26 7.33 3.97 6.16
CA GLU A 26 8.63 3.61 6.73
C GLU A 26 8.71 2.14 7.14
N LEU A 27 9.81 1.47 6.78
CA LEU A 27 10.15 0.13 7.27
C LEU A 27 11.64 0.07 7.59
N PRO A 28 12.05 -0.56 8.70
CA PRO A 28 13.46 -0.68 9.02
C PRO A 28 14.16 -1.72 8.14
N THR A 29 15.48 -1.63 8.04
CA THR A 29 16.35 -2.71 7.57
C THR A 29 16.01 -4.01 8.30
N ASP A 30 16.14 -5.14 7.61
CA ASP A 30 15.76 -6.47 8.10
C ASP A 30 14.26 -6.67 8.37
N ALA A 31 13.41 -5.67 8.11
CA ALA A 31 11.97 -5.88 8.07
C ALA A 31 11.65 -7.00 7.08
N THR A 32 10.70 -7.83 7.48
CA THR A 32 10.25 -8.98 6.70
C THR A 32 8.81 -8.78 6.26
N LEU A 33 8.55 -9.13 5.01
CA LEU A 33 7.25 -9.02 4.34
C LEU A 33 6.87 -10.37 3.76
N ASP A 34 5.63 -10.81 3.97
CA ASP A 34 5.09 -12.00 3.34
C ASP A 34 4.48 -11.59 2.00
N VAL A 35 4.85 -12.30 0.94
CA VAL A 35 4.46 -11.95 -0.42
C VAL A 35 4.18 -13.18 -1.27
N GLN A 36 3.54 -12.96 -2.41
CA GLN A 36 3.26 -13.97 -3.44
C GLN A 36 3.52 -13.35 -4.82
N VAL A 37 3.90 -14.19 -5.79
CA VAL A 37 3.90 -13.77 -7.21
C VAL A 37 2.47 -13.66 -7.71
N ILE A 38 2.17 -12.72 -8.62
CA ILE A 38 0.83 -12.64 -9.23
C ILE A 38 0.67 -13.72 -10.31
N ASP A 39 1.71 -13.92 -11.11
CA ASP A 39 1.75 -14.92 -12.18
C ASP A 39 2.71 -16.06 -11.84
N THR A 40 2.48 -17.21 -12.46
CA THR A 40 3.37 -18.36 -12.29
C THR A 40 4.75 -18.05 -12.87
N LEU A 41 5.78 -18.10 -12.02
CA LEU A 41 7.17 -18.05 -12.44
C LEU A 41 7.66 -19.46 -12.76
N THR A 42 8.35 -19.64 -13.88
CA THR A 42 9.06 -20.88 -14.22
C THR A 42 10.46 -20.53 -14.71
N LEU A 43 11.48 -21.09 -14.07
CA LEU A 43 12.88 -20.93 -14.45
C LEU A 43 13.49 -22.30 -14.77
N THR A 44 14.29 -22.34 -15.82
CA THR A 44 15.00 -23.55 -16.31
C THR A 44 16.44 -23.19 -16.66
N ALA A 45 17.28 -24.17 -16.99
CA ALA A 45 18.63 -23.87 -17.48
C ALA A 45 18.64 -23.08 -18.80
N GLN A 46 17.61 -23.24 -19.63
CA GLN A 46 17.43 -22.53 -20.90
C GLN A 46 16.87 -21.13 -20.71
N GLU A 47 16.05 -20.94 -19.68
CA GLU A 47 15.46 -19.66 -19.31
C GLU A 47 15.71 -19.41 -17.80
N PRO A 48 16.94 -19.02 -17.43
CA PRO A 48 17.37 -18.99 -16.03
C PRO A 48 17.02 -17.69 -15.31
N ALA A 49 16.40 -16.72 -15.97
CA ALA A 49 16.06 -15.44 -15.37
C ALA A 49 14.72 -14.91 -15.88
N ARG A 50 14.06 -14.10 -15.05
CA ARG A 50 12.85 -13.38 -15.37
C ARG A 50 12.88 -12.02 -14.69
N ASP A 51 12.77 -10.98 -15.51
CA ASP A 51 12.68 -9.60 -15.04
C ASP A 51 11.21 -9.18 -14.92
N ASP A 52 10.97 -8.05 -14.24
CA ASP A 52 9.66 -7.40 -14.10
C ASP A 52 8.57 -8.31 -13.48
N LEU A 53 8.95 -9.13 -12.51
CA LEU A 53 8.00 -9.94 -11.74
C LEU A 53 7.11 -9.05 -10.89
N VAL A 54 5.81 -9.24 -11.07
CA VAL A 54 4.80 -8.58 -10.25
C VAL A 54 4.51 -9.44 -9.03
N ILE A 55 4.73 -8.86 -7.86
CA ILE A 55 4.64 -9.49 -6.55
C ILE A 55 3.64 -8.69 -5.74
N HIS A 56 2.74 -9.37 -5.02
CA HIS A 56 1.77 -8.72 -4.14
C HIS A 56 2.05 -9.11 -2.67
N PRO A 57 2.03 -8.14 -1.74
CA PRO A 57 2.12 -8.42 -0.30
C PRO A 57 0.88 -9.13 0.23
N VAL A 58 1.08 -10.01 1.20
CA VAL A 58 0.04 -10.81 1.83
C VAL A 58 0.01 -10.55 3.33
N ALA A 59 -1.16 -10.22 3.86
CA ALA A 59 -1.36 -10.00 5.29
C ALA A 59 -1.56 -11.32 6.07
N GLY A 60 -1.35 -11.29 7.38
CA GLY A 60 -1.72 -12.36 8.30
C GLY A 60 -0.79 -13.57 8.34
N GLY A 61 0.42 -13.45 7.79
CA GLY A 61 1.47 -14.47 7.90
C GLY A 61 2.39 -14.25 9.11
N SER A 62 3.66 -14.67 8.99
CA SER A 62 4.69 -14.60 10.03
C SER A 62 5.70 -13.46 9.82
N ALA A 63 5.49 -12.63 8.80
CA ALA A 63 6.22 -11.40 8.59
C ALA A 63 6.19 -10.46 9.81
N SER A 64 7.27 -9.72 9.99
CA SER A 64 7.41 -8.74 11.07
C SER A 64 6.61 -7.46 10.80
N HIS A 65 6.35 -7.16 9.53
CA HIS A 65 5.63 -5.97 9.10
C HIS A 65 4.65 -6.31 7.98
N THR A 66 3.63 -5.48 7.83
CA THR A 66 2.65 -5.55 6.75
C THR A 66 2.66 -4.25 5.98
N LEU A 67 2.54 -4.34 4.66
CA LEU A 67 2.30 -3.19 3.80
C LEU A 67 0.78 -2.89 3.71
N PRO A 68 0.39 -1.68 3.24
CA PRO A 68 -1.00 -1.39 2.88
C PRO A 68 -1.63 -2.45 1.97
N GLU A 69 -2.96 -2.53 1.97
CA GLU A 69 -3.71 -3.59 1.27
C GLU A 69 -3.41 -3.60 -0.25
N TYR A 70 -3.36 -2.44 -0.88
CA TYR A 70 -3.14 -2.32 -2.32
C TYR A 70 -1.70 -1.97 -2.63
N CYS A 71 -0.81 -2.94 -2.48
CA CYS A 71 0.59 -2.79 -2.82
C CYS A 71 1.03 -3.74 -3.93
N VAL A 72 1.92 -3.25 -4.78
CA VAL A 72 2.56 -4.01 -5.85
C VAL A 72 4.07 -3.79 -5.75
N VAL A 73 4.81 -4.89 -5.73
CA VAL A 73 6.26 -4.93 -5.74
C VAL A 73 6.72 -5.44 -7.09
N ILE A 74 7.73 -4.77 -7.65
CA ILE A 74 8.43 -5.22 -8.86
C ILE A 74 9.79 -5.77 -8.47
N GLY A 75 10.16 -6.89 -9.05
CA GLY A 75 11.47 -7.50 -8.84
C GLY A 75 11.88 -8.43 -9.97
N ASN A 76 13.06 -9.01 -9.83
CA ASN A 76 13.62 -9.95 -10.79
C ASN A 76 13.95 -11.26 -10.08
N ALA A 77 13.85 -12.36 -10.83
CA ALA A 77 14.25 -13.67 -10.36
C ALA A 77 15.31 -14.29 -11.26
N ARG A 78 16.18 -15.08 -10.65
CA ARG A 78 17.18 -15.87 -11.34
C ARG A 78 17.37 -17.22 -10.68
N LEU A 79 17.73 -18.19 -11.49
CA LEU A 79 18.17 -19.50 -11.06
C LEU A 79 19.57 -19.39 -10.46
N ASP A 80 19.74 -19.97 -9.27
CA ASP A 80 21.05 -20.16 -8.62
C ASP A 80 21.10 -21.55 -7.99
N GLY A 81 21.72 -22.50 -8.70
CA GLY A 81 21.69 -23.91 -8.32
C GLY A 81 20.25 -24.44 -8.30
N GLU A 82 19.82 -24.96 -7.16
CA GLU A 82 18.46 -25.49 -6.93
C GLU A 82 17.54 -24.48 -6.23
N ARG A 83 17.84 -23.18 -6.35
CA ARG A 83 17.07 -22.12 -5.72
C ARG A 83 16.73 -20.99 -6.70
N ILE A 84 15.60 -20.35 -6.43
CA ILE A 84 15.19 -19.11 -7.09
C ILE A 84 15.67 -17.96 -6.23
N ARG A 85 16.63 -17.18 -6.70
CA ARG A 85 17.00 -15.90 -6.07
C ARG A 85 16.14 -14.81 -6.64
N LEU A 86 15.44 -14.10 -5.77
CA LEU A 86 14.58 -12.99 -6.14
C LEU A 86 15.03 -11.73 -5.39
N THR A 87 15.13 -10.62 -6.10
CA THR A 87 15.41 -9.29 -5.55
C THR A 87 14.37 -8.31 -6.05
N THR A 88 14.02 -7.33 -5.24
CA THR A 88 13.07 -6.29 -5.59
C THR A 88 13.77 -5.03 -6.06
N GLU A 89 13.03 -4.20 -6.79
CA GLU A 89 13.51 -2.91 -7.31
C GLU A 89 12.60 -1.77 -6.88
N ALA A 90 11.29 -1.96 -6.97
CA ALA A 90 10.32 -0.91 -6.72
C ALA A 90 9.09 -1.43 -5.97
N LEU A 91 8.42 -0.51 -5.28
CA LEU A 91 7.16 -0.71 -4.59
C LEU A 91 6.20 0.43 -4.96
N THR A 92 4.94 0.10 -5.16
CA THR A 92 3.86 1.09 -5.20
C THR A 92 2.71 0.62 -4.33
N CYS A 93 2.27 1.46 -3.41
CA CYS A 93 1.16 1.23 -2.50
C CYS A 93 0.10 2.31 -2.67
N ILE A 94 -1.16 1.89 -2.57
CA ILE A 94 -2.32 2.77 -2.54
C ILE A 94 -3.05 2.50 -1.23
N GLU A 95 -3.10 3.49 -0.37
CA GLU A 95 -3.91 3.45 0.84
C GLU A 95 -5.29 4.03 0.53
N THR A 96 -6.35 3.35 0.95
CA THR A 96 -7.74 3.74 0.64
C THR A 96 -8.54 4.11 1.89
N ASP A 97 -7.89 4.31 3.02
CA ASP A 97 -8.55 4.66 4.27
C ASP A 97 -9.06 6.11 4.22
N GLY A 98 -10.37 6.27 4.02
CA GLY A 98 -11.05 7.56 4.02
C GLY A 98 -11.70 7.93 2.69
N SER A 99 -11.83 9.24 2.42
CA SER A 99 -12.44 9.75 1.18
C SER A 99 -11.45 9.97 0.04
N GLU A 100 -10.16 9.83 0.31
CA GLU A 100 -9.06 10.07 -0.63
C GLU A 100 -8.08 8.90 -0.55
N SER A 101 -7.34 8.68 -1.64
CA SER A 101 -6.34 7.63 -1.70
C SER A 101 -4.95 8.23 -1.61
N GLU A 102 -4.09 7.64 -0.80
CA GLU A 102 -2.71 8.04 -0.66
C GLU A 102 -1.84 7.11 -1.51
N ILE A 103 -0.88 7.67 -2.25
CA ILE A 103 -0.03 6.89 -3.15
C ILE A 103 1.40 6.96 -2.64
N TYR A 104 2.01 5.82 -2.35
CA TYR A 104 3.40 5.71 -1.96
C TYR A 104 4.14 4.93 -3.06
N SER A 105 5.11 5.54 -3.73
CA SER A 105 5.89 4.88 -4.78
C SER A 105 7.38 5.19 -4.63
N GLY A 106 8.22 4.17 -4.69
CA GLY A 106 9.65 4.32 -4.50
C GLY A 106 10.44 3.02 -4.71
N GLU A 107 11.75 3.11 -4.50
CA GLU A 107 12.65 1.96 -4.58
C GLU A 107 12.49 1.06 -3.35
N LEU A 108 12.53 -0.26 -3.56
CA LEU A 108 12.52 -1.25 -2.50
C LEU A 108 13.71 -2.19 -2.69
N SER A 109 14.70 -2.11 -1.80
CA SER A 109 15.82 -3.06 -1.78
C SER A 109 15.51 -4.21 -0.83
N ALA A 110 15.05 -5.34 -1.36
CA ALA A 110 14.75 -6.54 -0.60
C ALA A 110 15.11 -7.80 -1.38
N ALA A 111 15.27 -8.91 -0.66
CA ALA A 111 15.61 -10.20 -1.23
C ALA A 111 14.73 -11.31 -0.65
N ALA A 112 14.42 -12.32 -1.45
CA ALA A 112 13.60 -13.45 -1.01
C ALA A 112 14.40 -14.51 -0.24
N TYR A 113 13.80 -15.02 0.82
CA TYR A 113 14.33 -16.10 1.65
C TYR A 113 13.36 -17.28 1.68
N GLY A 114 13.91 -18.49 1.69
CA GLY A 114 13.13 -19.71 1.84
C GLY A 114 12.63 -19.90 3.28
N ALA A 115 11.69 -20.83 3.45
CA ALA A 115 11.18 -21.20 4.78
C ALA A 115 12.25 -21.87 5.68
N ASP A 116 13.34 -22.34 5.07
CA ASP A 116 14.57 -22.82 5.73
C ASP A 116 15.44 -21.67 6.27
N GLY A 117 15.11 -20.41 5.97
CA GLY A 117 15.86 -19.22 6.36
C GLY A 117 17.05 -18.92 5.45
N ASP A 118 17.30 -19.75 4.44
CA ASP A 118 18.38 -19.57 3.49
C ASP A 118 17.99 -18.60 2.37
N PHE A 119 19.00 -17.94 1.82
CA PHE A 119 18.81 -17.01 0.71
C PHE A 119 18.31 -17.73 -0.56
N GLY A 120 17.25 -17.20 -1.16
CA GLY A 120 16.54 -17.80 -2.30
C GLY A 120 15.52 -18.85 -1.88
N ILE A 121 14.60 -19.19 -2.77
CA ILE A 121 13.46 -20.07 -2.51
C ILE A 121 13.75 -21.48 -3.07
N PRO A 122 13.61 -22.56 -2.27
CA PRO A 122 13.86 -23.93 -2.71
C PRO A 122 12.63 -24.48 -3.43
N ALA A 123 12.41 -24.06 -4.67
CA ALA A 123 11.22 -24.39 -5.45
C ALA A 123 11.53 -25.19 -6.73
N CYS A 124 12.69 -25.85 -6.78
CA CYS A 124 13.15 -26.62 -7.92
C CYS A 124 12.78 -28.10 -7.79
N GLN A 125 12.23 -28.68 -8.85
CA GLN A 125 11.89 -30.09 -8.98
C GLN A 125 12.25 -30.56 -10.39
N ASP A 126 13.01 -31.65 -10.50
CA ASP A 126 13.40 -32.27 -11.77
C ASP A 126 14.04 -31.31 -12.80
N GLY A 127 14.77 -30.29 -12.32
CA GLY A 127 15.46 -29.30 -13.15
C GLY A 127 14.59 -28.10 -13.58
N GLU A 128 13.34 -28.02 -13.13
CA GLU A 128 12.45 -26.87 -13.31
C GLU A 128 12.16 -26.22 -11.95
N CYS A 129 12.27 -24.90 -11.86
CA CYS A 129 11.96 -24.15 -10.64
C CYS A 129 10.71 -23.32 -10.83
N ARG A 130 9.73 -23.48 -9.94
CA ARG A 130 8.40 -22.91 -10.12
C ARG A 130 7.87 -22.23 -8.85
N LEU A 131 7.41 -20.99 -8.98
CA LEU A 131 6.61 -20.31 -7.95
C LEU A 131 5.19 -20.11 -8.48
N THR A 132 4.20 -20.44 -7.67
CA THR A 132 2.78 -20.26 -8.02
C THR A 132 2.15 -19.14 -7.21
N PRO A 133 1.04 -18.52 -7.68
CA PRO A 133 0.47 -17.37 -6.99
C PRO A 133 -0.10 -17.63 -5.60
N GLN A 134 -0.23 -18.90 -5.17
CA GLN A 134 -0.67 -19.26 -3.82
C GLN A 134 0.48 -19.56 -2.87
N GLN A 135 1.73 -19.56 -3.37
CA GLN A 135 2.90 -19.87 -2.58
C GLN A 135 3.45 -18.61 -1.93
N THR A 136 3.20 -18.47 -0.62
CA THR A 136 3.79 -17.38 0.16
C THR A 136 5.28 -17.64 0.40
N PHE A 137 6.08 -16.60 0.24
CA PHE A 137 7.49 -16.55 0.64
C PHE A 137 7.80 -15.20 1.29
N GLN A 138 8.96 -15.09 1.93
CA GLN A 138 9.33 -13.90 2.68
C GLN A 138 10.36 -13.07 1.93
N LEU A 139 10.10 -11.77 1.80
CA LEU A 139 11.12 -10.77 1.48
C LEU A 139 11.74 -10.25 2.77
N ARG A 140 13.03 -9.97 2.75
CA ARG A 140 13.72 -9.22 3.79
C ARG A 140 14.37 -7.99 3.19
N LEU A 141 14.14 -6.84 3.81
CA LEU A 141 14.71 -5.57 3.39
C LEU A 141 16.23 -5.55 3.65
N ALA A 142 16.99 -5.11 2.65
CA ALA A 142 18.43 -4.93 2.72
C ALA A 142 18.84 -3.55 3.25
N SER A 143 17.90 -2.60 3.25
CA SER A 143 18.07 -1.23 3.77
C SER A 143 16.74 -0.71 4.31
N ASP A 144 16.80 0.40 5.05
CA ASP A 144 15.60 1.12 5.47
C ASP A 144 14.80 1.57 4.23
N LEU A 145 13.48 1.52 4.35
CA LEU A 145 12.52 2.08 3.41
C LEU A 145 11.94 3.35 4.02
N ALA A 146 11.94 4.44 3.26
CA ALA A 146 11.22 5.66 3.58
C ALA A 146 10.70 6.25 2.27
N ILE A 147 9.39 6.12 2.03
CA ILE A 147 8.72 6.60 0.82
C ILE A 147 7.74 7.70 1.21
N GLU A 148 7.98 8.90 0.71
CA GLU A 148 7.05 10.02 0.85
C GLU A 148 5.80 9.82 -0.02
N GLN A 149 4.66 10.25 0.51
CA GLN A 149 3.40 10.31 -0.21
C GLN A 149 3.56 11.14 -1.49
N GLN A 150 3.02 10.62 -2.59
CA GLN A 150 3.00 11.26 -3.89
C GLN A 150 1.71 12.05 -4.08
N ASP A 151 1.78 13.11 -4.88
CA ASP A 151 0.61 13.89 -5.28
C ASP A 151 -0.45 12.97 -5.93
N ASN A 152 -1.70 13.14 -5.52
CA ASN A 152 -2.85 12.45 -6.12
C ASN A 152 -3.74 13.45 -6.88
N PRO A 153 -3.58 13.60 -8.20
CA PRO A 153 -4.41 14.49 -9.01
C PRO A 153 -5.91 14.17 -8.94
N ALA A 154 -6.26 12.90 -8.71
CA ALA A 154 -7.66 12.50 -8.58
C ALA A 154 -8.26 13.03 -7.27
N ALA A 155 -7.49 13.08 -6.17
CA ALA A 155 -7.91 13.70 -4.93
C ALA A 155 -8.21 15.20 -5.14
N GLU A 156 -7.33 15.92 -5.83
CA GLU A 156 -7.54 17.34 -6.15
C GLU A 156 -8.83 17.56 -6.97
N ILE A 157 -9.02 16.78 -8.03
CA ILE A 157 -10.23 16.85 -8.87
C ILE A 157 -11.49 16.55 -8.04
N ASN A 158 -11.45 15.54 -7.17
CA ASN A 158 -12.58 15.18 -6.33
C ASN A 158 -12.87 16.27 -5.28
N ALA A 159 -11.84 16.92 -4.72
CA ALA A 159 -12.00 18.07 -3.85
C ALA A 159 -12.65 19.26 -4.58
N GLN A 160 -12.23 19.56 -5.81
CA GLN A 160 -12.85 20.61 -6.64
C GLN A 160 -14.32 20.31 -6.94
N ARG A 161 -14.67 19.05 -7.23
CA ARG A 161 -16.06 18.63 -7.47
C ARG A 161 -16.94 18.86 -6.24
N ARG A 162 -16.47 18.51 -5.04
CA ARG A 162 -17.19 18.77 -3.77
C ARG A 162 -17.44 20.26 -3.55
N GLN A 163 -16.50 21.13 -3.94
CA GLN A 163 -16.68 22.59 -3.85
C GLN A 163 -17.71 23.11 -4.88
N GLY A 164 -17.76 22.53 -6.08
CA GLY A 164 -18.70 22.89 -7.13
C GLY A 164 -20.14 22.41 -6.91
N GLU A 165 -20.33 21.28 -6.22
CA GLU A 165 -21.65 20.72 -5.89
C GLU A 165 -22.39 21.49 -4.79
N GLY A 166 -21.72 22.44 -4.10
CA GLY A 166 -22.34 23.34 -3.11
C GLY A 166 -22.96 24.62 -3.68
N ALA A 167 -22.76 24.93 -4.97
CA ALA A 167 -23.44 26.05 -5.62
C ALA A 167 -24.82 25.58 -6.11
N ALA A 168 -25.86 25.87 -5.31
CA ALA A 168 -27.25 25.60 -5.66
C ALA A 168 -27.52 25.98 -7.12
N ALA A 169 -27.81 24.98 -7.96
CA ALA A 169 -28.37 25.24 -9.27
C ALA A 169 -29.64 26.10 -9.06
N PRO A 170 -29.77 27.27 -9.72
CA PRO A 170 -30.93 28.10 -9.53
C PRO A 170 -32.17 27.30 -9.89
N THR A 171 -33.12 27.20 -8.94
CA THR A 171 -34.44 26.62 -9.19
C THR A 171 -35.02 27.29 -10.44
N PRO A 172 -35.44 26.54 -11.47
CA PRO A 172 -36.08 27.13 -12.63
C PRO A 172 -37.24 28.01 -12.16
N ALA A 173 -37.27 29.26 -12.61
CA ALA A 173 -38.36 30.16 -12.27
C ALA A 173 -39.68 29.54 -12.75
N GLU A 174 -40.63 29.38 -11.83
CA GLU A 174 -41.99 28.98 -12.15
C GLU A 174 -42.62 30.06 -13.02
N THR A 175 -42.65 29.85 -14.34
CA THR A 175 -43.51 30.65 -15.22
C THR A 175 -44.95 30.28 -14.91
N GLY A 176 -45.57 31.06 -14.03
CA GLY A 176 -47.02 31.01 -13.82
C GLY A 176 -47.77 31.22 -15.14
N PRO A 177 -48.93 30.56 -15.33
CA PRO A 177 -49.71 30.73 -16.54
C PRO A 177 -50.16 32.18 -16.66
N GLY A 178 -49.79 32.84 -17.74
CA GLY A 178 -50.34 34.14 -18.11
C GLY A 178 -51.82 33.98 -18.45
N ASP A 179 -52.66 34.76 -17.78
CA ASP A 179 -54.06 34.95 -18.13
C ASP A 179 -54.14 35.66 -19.51
N ASP A 180 -54.81 35.01 -20.46
CA ASP A 180 -55.50 35.64 -21.60
C ASP A 180 -56.80 34.87 -21.89
#